data_AF-A0A7G8DKP0-F1
#
_entry.id   AF-A0A7G8DKP0-F1
#
_cell.length_a   1.000
_cell.length_b   1.000
_cell.length_c   1.000
_cell.angle_alpha   90.00
_cell.angle_beta   90.00
_cell.angle_gamma   90.00
#
_symmetry.space_group_name_H-M   'P 1'
#
loop_
_entity.id
_entity.type
_entity.pdbx_description
1 polymer ?
#
loop_
_entity_poly.entity_id
_entity_poly.type
_entity_poly.pdbx_seq_one_letter_code
_entity_poly.pdbx_strand_id
1 'polypeptide(L)'
;MINKPKSNQPKRNQREPITYALQDSEILELLAALPNTTMGRRYGFAFQLMATYGLQAADLRYLQVCDQENELWLRSSQHGVDQSGRSNQPCRLEALPIVSVDGIPQEWNLVSRVALGERLPPLGSDSEASQNLESYLNDKPVWRQIQSKASRSGQNAMVSSFCQRYCSSAHNLCRTKGSADEES
;
A
#
# COMPACT_ATOMS: atom_id res chain seq x y z
N MET A 1 -34.47 14.11 45.57
CA MET A 1 -33.67 13.37 44.56
C MET A 1 -32.56 14.29 44.09
N ILE A 2 -31.30 13.98 44.40
CA ILE A 2 -30.13 14.81 44.08
C ILE A 2 -29.57 14.32 42.74
N ASN A 3 -29.71 15.13 41.68
CA ASN A 3 -29.07 14.87 40.40
C ASN A 3 -27.56 15.12 40.52
N LYS A 4 -26.75 14.07 40.40
CA LYS A 4 -25.29 14.20 40.22
C LYS A 4 -25.00 14.65 38.78
N PRO A 5 -24.14 15.66 38.56
CA PRO A 5 -23.70 15.99 37.21
C PRO A 5 -22.81 14.87 36.64
N LYS A 6 -23.07 14.49 35.38
CA LYS A 6 -22.23 13.57 34.61
C LYS A 6 -20.85 14.22 34.44
N SER A 7 -19.82 13.57 34.98
CA SER A 7 -18.42 13.96 34.79
C SER A 7 -18.07 13.81 33.30
N ASN A 8 -17.90 14.95 32.62
CA ASN A 8 -17.36 15.01 31.26
C ASN A 8 -15.82 14.99 31.39
N GLN A 9 -15.24 13.81 31.58
CA GLN A 9 -13.78 13.69 31.46
C GLN A 9 -13.39 13.76 29.98
N PRO A 10 -12.37 14.55 29.62
CA PRO A 10 -11.87 14.59 28.25
C PRO A 10 -11.35 13.20 27.86
N LYS A 11 -11.83 12.66 26.74
CA LYS A 11 -11.29 11.44 26.14
C LYS A 11 -9.79 11.64 25.94
N ARG A 12 -8.96 10.86 26.64
CA ARG A 12 -7.51 10.80 26.44
C ARG A 12 -7.27 10.59 24.95
N ASN A 13 -6.64 11.56 24.27
CA ASN A 13 -6.20 11.45 22.87
C ASN A 13 -5.28 10.24 22.76
N GLN A 14 -5.82 9.07 22.46
CA GLN A 14 -5.05 7.91 22.06
C GLN A 14 -4.50 8.28 20.68
N ARG A 15 -3.21 8.60 20.60
CA ARG A 15 -2.55 8.83 19.31
C ARG A 15 -2.79 7.59 18.46
N GLU A 16 -3.28 7.78 17.25
CA GLU A 16 -3.48 6.67 16.33
C GLU A 16 -2.15 5.91 16.16
N PRO A 17 -2.18 4.56 16.16
CA PRO A 17 -0.97 3.77 15.96
C PRO A 17 -0.29 4.13 14.64
N ILE A 18 1.03 4.25 14.66
CA ILE A 18 1.81 4.55 13.46
C ILE A 18 1.70 3.34 12.50
N THR A 19 1.33 3.59 11.25
CA THR A 19 1.32 2.55 10.20
C THR A 19 2.74 2.01 9.99
N TYR A 20 2.88 0.70 10.06
CA TYR A 20 4.13 0.00 9.82
C TYR A 20 4.53 0.11 8.34
N ALA A 21 5.80 0.42 8.05
CA ALA A 21 6.34 0.34 6.70
C ALA A 21 6.89 -1.07 6.48
N LEU A 22 6.28 -1.84 5.57
CA LEU A 22 6.79 -3.17 5.24
C LEU A 22 8.23 -3.09 4.72
N GLN A 23 9.03 -4.08 5.08
CA GLN A 23 10.33 -4.29 4.47
C GLN A 23 10.17 -5.07 3.16
N ASP A 24 11.11 -4.89 2.23
CA ASP A 24 11.08 -5.57 0.95
C ASP A 24 11.12 -7.09 1.13
N SER A 25 11.93 -7.60 2.06
CA SER A 25 11.97 -9.03 2.38
C SER A 25 10.63 -9.56 2.89
N GLU A 26 9.90 -8.79 3.69
CA GLU A 26 8.58 -9.19 4.20
C GLU A 26 7.53 -9.24 3.09
N ILE A 27 7.60 -8.30 2.13
CA ILE A 27 6.75 -8.32 0.95
C ILE A 27 7.04 -9.57 0.12
N LEU A 28 8.32 -9.91 -0.09
CA LEU A 28 8.72 -11.09 -0.86
C LEU A 28 8.32 -12.40 -0.17
N GLU A 29 8.55 -12.51 1.14
CA GLU A 29 8.13 -13.67 1.94
C GLU A 29 6.61 -13.85 1.91
N LEU A 30 5.85 -12.75 2.05
CA LEU A 30 4.40 -12.76 1.99
C LEU A 30 3.90 -13.22 0.62
N LEU A 31 4.46 -12.66 -0.47
CA LEU A 31 4.10 -13.03 -1.84
C LEU A 31 4.43 -14.50 -2.13
N ALA A 32 5.58 -14.99 -1.68
CA ALA A 32 5.98 -16.40 -1.84
C ALA A 32 5.07 -17.37 -1.08
N ALA A 33 4.49 -16.94 0.05
CA ALA A 33 3.57 -17.72 0.86
C ALA A 33 2.12 -17.72 0.33
N LEU A 34 1.79 -16.91 -0.67
CA LEU A 34 0.46 -16.91 -1.25
C LEU A 34 0.19 -18.25 -1.98
N PRO A 35 -1.01 -18.82 -1.86
CA PRO A 35 -1.33 -20.06 -2.55
C PRO A 35 -1.30 -19.85 -4.06
N ASN A 36 -0.78 -20.82 -4.83
CA ASN A 36 -0.78 -20.77 -6.29
C ASN A 36 -2.16 -21.10 -6.91
N THR A 37 -3.22 -20.48 -6.38
CA THR A 37 -4.58 -20.53 -6.91
C THR A 37 -4.86 -19.28 -7.73
N THR A 38 -5.95 -19.29 -8.50
CA THR A 38 -6.39 -18.10 -9.23
C THR A 38 -6.53 -16.90 -8.28
N MET A 39 -7.18 -17.05 -7.12
CA MET A 39 -7.31 -15.97 -6.16
C MET A 39 -5.95 -15.54 -5.60
N GLY A 40 -5.08 -16.48 -5.21
CA GLY A 40 -3.76 -16.11 -4.68
C GLY A 40 -2.91 -15.33 -5.67
N ARG A 41 -2.96 -15.67 -6.97
CA ARG A 41 -2.30 -14.88 -8.02
C ARG A 41 -2.87 -13.47 -8.15
N ARG A 42 -4.20 -13.31 -8.08
CA ARG A 42 -4.83 -11.98 -8.14
C ARG A 42 -4.46 -11.10 -6.96
N TYR A 43 -4.49 -11.64 -5.74
CA TYR A 43 -4.06 -10.92 -4.55
C TYR A 43 -2.57 -10.59 -4.60
N GLY A 44 -1.73 -11.52 -5.05
CA GLY A 44 -0.31 -11.27 -5.29
C GLY A 44 -0.09 -10.10 -6.25
N PHE A 45 -0.83 -10.07 -7.36
CA PHE A 45 -0.78 -8.96 -8.31
C PHE A 45 -1.15 -7.61 -7.68
N ALA A 46 -2.24 -7.57 -6.89
CA ALA A 46 -2.65 -6.37 -6.19
C ALA A 46 -1.57 -5.86 -5.22
N PHE A 47 -0.97 -6.74 -4.42
CA PHE A 47 0.07 -6.35 -3.47
C PHE A 47 1.35 -5.91 -4.16
N GLN A 48 1.73 -6.54 -5.27
CA GLN A 48 2.84 -6.10 -6.11
C GLN A 48 2.62 -4.67 -6.61
N LEU A 49 1.44 -4.35 -7.16
CA LEU A 49 1.09 -3.00 -7.60
C LEU A 49 1.15 -1.98 -6.45
N MET A 50 0.57 -2.30 -5.30
CA MET A 50 0.59 -1.41 -4.13
C MET A 50 2.01 -1.14 -3.62
N ALA A 51 2.84 -2.17 -3.56
CA ALA A 51 4.21 -2.08 -3.07
C ALA A 51 5.12 -1.26 -4.01
N THR A 52 4.97 -1.46 -5.32
CA THR A 52 5.81 -0.83 -6.35
C THR A 52 5.43 0.62 -6.61
N TYR A 53 4.15 0.97 -6.57
CA TYR A 53 3.65 2.29 -6.98
C TYR A 53 3.03 3.12 -5.85
N GLY A 54 3.10 2.62 -4.60
CA GLY A 54 2.57 3.35 -3.45
C GLY A 54 1.05 3.53 -3.46
N LEU A 55 0.33 2.59 -4.06
CA LEU A 55 -1.13 2.67 -4.23
C LEU A 55 -1.85 2.31 -2.94
N GLN A 56 -2.95 3.00 -2.64
CA GLN A 56 -3.94 2.50 -1.69
C GLN A 56 -4.80 1.41 -2.34
N ALA A 57 -5.53 0.65 -1.53
CA ALA A 57 -6.39 -0.42 -2.03
C ALA A 57 -7.45 0.07 -3.04
N ALA A 58 -8.05 1.24 -2.80
CA ALA A 58 -9.04 1.84 -3.69
C ALA A 58 -8.41 2.29 -5.03
N ASP A 59 -7.16 2.77 -5.00
CA ASP A 59 -6.45 3.28 -6.19
C ASP A 59 -6.29 2.20 -7.28
N LEU A 60 -6.19 0.92 -6.88
CA LEU A 60 -6.09 -0.23 -7.80
C LEU A 60 -7.23 -0.27 -8.84
N ARG A 61 -8.41 0.27 -8.50
CA ARG A 61 -9.59 0.30 -9.38
C ARG A 61 -9.45 1.28 -10.55
N TYR A 62 -8.53 2.22 -10.43
CA TYR A 62 -8.40 3.37 -11.33
C TYR A 62 -7.12 3.33 -12.17
N LEU A 63 -6.40 2.20 -12.13
CA LEU A 63 -5.19 1.99 -12.93
C LEU A 63 -5.50 1.96 -14.42
N GLN A 64 -4.70 2.69 -15.19
CA GLN A 64 -4.70 2.66 -16.66
C GLN A 64 -3.27 2.58 -17.16
N VAL A 65 -3.10 2.03 -18.37
CA VAL A 65 -1.84 2.10 -19.11
C VAL A 65 -1.96 3.24 -20.12
N CYS A 66 -0.94 4.10 -20.17
CA CYS A 66 -0.79 5.04 -21.27
C CYS A 66 0.04 4.34 -22.37
N ASP A 67 -0.63 3.98 -23.47
CA ASP A 67 -0.06 3.14 -24.54
C ASP A 67 1.17 3.75 -25.23
N GLN A 68 1.35 5.07 -25.15
CA GLN A 68 2.46 5.76 -25.82
C GLN A 68 3.79 5.60 -25.10
N GLU A 69 3.78 5.40 -23.77
CA GLU A 69 5.00 5.46 -22.95
C GLU A 69 5.24 4.16 -22.14
N ASN A 70 4.35 3.17 -22.23
CA ASN A 70 4.38 1.95 -21.42
C ASN A 70 4.48 2.31 -19.91
N GLU A 71 3.60 3.22 -19.49
CA GLU A 71 3.55 3.77 -18.14
C GLU A 71 2.21 3.48 -17.47
N LEU A 72 2.24 3.35 -16.15
CA LEU A 72 1.02 3.27 -15.34
C LEU A 72 0.58 4.64 -14.87
N TRP A 73 -0.73 4.85 -14.94
CA TRP A 73 -1.39 6.08 -14.58
C TRP A 73 -2.58 5.77 -13.67
N LEU A 74 -2.87 6.67 -12.74
CA LEU A 74 -4.16 6.72 -12.07
C LEU A 74 -5.09 7.64 -12.82
N ARG A 75 -6.27 7.14 -13.21
CA ARG A 75 -7.36 7.99 -13.71
C ARG A 75 -7.87 8.88 -12.58
N SER A 76 -8.27 10.10 -12.92
CA SER A 76 -9.08 10.95 -12.06
C SER A 76 -10.30 10.20 -11.52
N SER A 77 -10.41 10.06 -10.19
CA SER A 77 -11.63 9.53 -9.58
C SER A 77 -12.73 10.58 -9.75
N GLN A 78 -13.74 10.31 -10.58
CA GLN A 78 -14.90 11.19 -10.76
C GLN A 78 -15.78 11.33 -9.49
N HIS A 79 -15.38 10.72 -8.37
CA HIS A 79 -16.09 10.80 -7.11
C HIS A 79 -15.34 11.68 -6.10
N GLY A 80 -15.79 12.94 -6.01
CA GLY A 80 -15.74 13.67 -4.74
C GLY A 80 -14.50 14.53 -4.52
N VAL A 81 -14.55 15.73 -5.08
CA VAL A 81 -14.30 16.97 -4.34
C VAL A 81 -14.65 16.74 -2.84
N ASP A 82 -13.66 16.89 -1.93
CA ASP A 82 -13.81 17.28 -0.50
C ASP A 82 -13.24 16.41 0.65
N GLN A 83 -12.45 15.35 0.46
CA GLN A 83 -11.90 14.63 1.66
C GLN A 83 -10.41 14.26 1.71
N SER A 84 -9.57 14.52 0.70
CA SER A 84 -8.16 14.11 0.80
C SER A 84 -7.11 14.94 0.04
N GLY A 85 -7.48 16.07 -0.56
CA GLY A 85 -6.52 16.94 -1.25
C GLY A 85 -5.86 16.32 -2.50
N ARG A 86 -6.37 15.18 -2.99
CA ARG A 86 -5.89 14.58 -4.24
C ARG A 86 -6.51 15.31 -5.45
N SER A 87 -5.66 15.68 -6.40
CA SER A 87 -6.05 16.35 -7.64
C SER A 87 -6.93 15.43 -8.51
N ASN A 88 -7.99 15.98 -9.09
CA ASN A 88 -8.85 15.30 -10.08
C ASN A 88 -8.18 15.19 -11.46
N GLN A 89 -6.86 15.23 -11.54
CA GLN A 89 -6.12 15.06 -12.80
C GLN A 89 -5.49 13.68 -12.85
N PRO A 90 -5.47 13.03 -14.04
CA PRO A 90 -4.68 11.83 -14.22
C PRO A 90 -3.24 12.05 -13.78
N CYS A 91 -2.67 11.09 -13.06
CA CYS A 91 -1.32 11.18 -12.53
C CYS A 91 -0.50 9.98 -12.97
N ARG A 92 0.68 10.24 -13.55
CA ARG A 92 1.67 9.21 -13.83
C ARG A 92 2.18 8.61 -12.53
N LEU A 93 2.30 7.29 -12.49
CA LEU A 93 2.85 6.56 -11.35
C LEU A 93 4.33 6.24 -11.56
N GLU A 94 5.15 6.66 -10.61
CA GLU A 94 6.57 6.32 -10.55
C GLU A 94 6.76 4.96 -9.86
N ALA A 95 7.59 4.11 -10.43
CA ALA A 95 7.89 2.80 -9.85
C ALA A 95 9.06 2.89 -8.88
N LEU A 96 8.89 2.30 -7.69
CA LEU A 96 9.99 1.98 -6.78
C LEU A 96 10.07 0.45 -6.62
N PRO A 97 10.98 -0.22 -7.34
CA PRO A 97 11.12 -1.66 -7.29
C PRO A 97 11.32 -2.16 -5.85
N ILE A 98 10.77 -3.35 -5.59
CA ILE A 98 11.12 -4.14 -4.40
C ILE A 98 12.46 -4.81 -4.70
N VAL A 99 13.40 -4.80 -3.76
CA VAL A 99 14.72 -5.43 -3.91
C VAL A 99 14.82 -6.69 -3.08
N SER A 100 15.51 -7.71 -3.60
CA SER A 100 15.86 -8.90 -2.83
C SER A 100 16.91 -8.58 -1.76
N VAL A 101 17.20 -9.56 -0.91
CA VAL A 101 18.31 -9.49 0.06
C VAL A 101 19.68 -9.24 -0.61
N ASP A 102 19.83 -9.68 -1.86
CA ASP A 102 21.04 -9.47 -2.67
C ASP A 102 21.04 -8.12 -3.40
N GLY A 103 20.04 -7.26 -3.15
CA GLY A 103 19.91 -5.95 -3.78
C GLY A 103 19.37 -6.00 -5.22
N ILE A 104 18.84 -7.14 -5.67
CA ILE A 104 18.34 -7.30 -7.03
C ILE A 104 16.89 -6.80 -7.12
N PRO A 105 16.59 -5.78 -7.96
CA PRO A 105 15.23 -5.33 -8.21
C PRO A 105 14.33 -6.44 -8.75
N GLN A 106 13.11 -6.52 -8.26
CA GLN A 106 12.12 -7.45 -8.75
C GLN A 106 11.44 -6.96 -10.02
N GLU A 107 11.54 -7.75 -11.08
CA GLU A 107 10.89 -7.50 -12.37
C GLU A 107 9.60 -8.31 -12.50
N TRP A 108 8.47 -7.67 -12.19
CA TRP A 108 7.15 -8.31 -12.22
C TRP A 108 6.33 -8.01 -13.47
N ASN A 109 6.88 -7.24 -14.43
CA ASN A 109 6.20 -6.82 -15.66
C ASN A 109 4.81 -6.19 -15.41
N LEU A 110 4.68 -5.36 -14.35
CA LEU A 110 3.39 -4.89 -13.87
C LEU A 110 2.61 -4.06 -14.90
N VAL A 111 3.29 -3.16 -15.63
CA VAL A 111 2.65 -2.37 -16.68
C VAL A 111 2.01 -3.28 -17.73
N SER A 112 2.76 -4.24 -18.26
CA SER A 112 2.27 -5.17 -19.27
C SER A 112 1.12 -6.04 -18.75
N ARG A 113 1.17 -6.45 -17.47
CA ARG A 113 0.09 -7.23 -16.85
C ARG A 113 -1.20 -6.42 -16.72
N VAL A 114 -1.10 -5.13 -16.38
CA VAL A 114 -2.26 -4.22 -16.41
C VAL A 114 -2.77 -4.03 -17.84
N ALA A 115 -1.88 -3.83 -18.83
CA ALA A 115 -2.25 -3.67 -20.25
C ALA A 115 -3.01 -4.89 -20.79
N LEU A 116 -2.58 -6.09 -20.39
CA LEU A 116 -3.23 -7.36 -20.74
C LEU A 116 -4.55 -7.61 -19.97
N GLY A 117 -4.95 -6.69 -19.08
CA GLY A 117 -6.17 -6.81 -18.29
C GLY A 117 -6.11 -7.93 -17.25
N GLU A 118 -4.93 -8.20 -16.68
CA GLU A 118 -4.81 -9.17 -15.59
C GLU A 118 -5.75 -8.80 -14.44
N ARG A 119 -6.57 -9.75 -14.01
CA ARG A 119 -7.66 -9.46 -13.09
C ARG A 119 -7.16 -9.24 -11.67
N LEU A 120 -7.57 -8.14 -11.07
CA LEU A 120 -7.47 -7.90 -9.63
C LEU A 120 -8.44 -8.79 -8.82
N PRO A 121 -8.21 -8.96 -7.50
CA PRO A 121 -9.15 -9.64 -6.62
C PRO A 121 -10.46 -8.83 -6.54
N PRO A 122 -11.56 -9.41 -6.03
CA PRO A 122 -12.78 -8.65 -5.79
C PRO A 122 -12.52 -7.55 -4.74
N LEU A 123 -12.36 -6.32 -5.19
CA LEU A 123 -12.08 -5.17 -4.32
C LEU A 123 -13.34 -4.63 -3.63
N GLY A 124 -14.55 -4.90 -4.16
CA GLY A 124 -15.77 -4.25 -3.68
C GLY A 124 -15.85 -2.79 -4.13
N SER A 125 -16.46 -1.93 -3.33
CA SER A 125 -16.42 -0.47 -3.48
C SER A 125 -15.11 0.14 -2.94
N ASP A 126 -14.92 1.44 -3.15
CA ASP A 126 -13.70 2.15 -2.70
C ASP A 126 -13.51 2.08 -1.18
N SER A 127 -14.59 2.15 -0.40
CA SER A 127 -14.54 2.03 1.07
C SER A 127 -14.32 0.59 1.55
N GLU A 128 -14.66 -0.40 0.73
CA GLU A 128 -14.52 -1.82 1.06
C GLU A 128 -13.16 -2.39 0.64
N ALA A 129 -12.45 -1.75 -0.30
CA ALA A 129 -11.22 -2.24 -0.89
C ALA A 129 -10.17 -2.62 0.16
N SER A 130 -9.90 -1.73 1.11
CA SER A 130 -8.94 -2.01 2.19
C SER A 130 -9.36 -3.19 3.05
N GLN A 131 -10.64 -3.26 3.45
CA GLN A 131 -11.15 -4.34 4.28
C GLN A 131 -11.11 -5.69 3.56
N ASN A 132 -11.43 -5.73 2.27
CA ASN A 132 -11.41 -6.96 1.48
C ASN A 132 -10.00 -7.51 1.28
N LEU A 133 -9.01 -6.63 1.08
CA LEU A 133 -7.60 -7.01 1.03
C LEU A 133 -7.10 -7.47 2.41
N GLU A 134 -7.50 -6.78 3.48
CA GLU A 134 -7.08 -7.07 4.85
C GLU A 134 -7.63 -8.43 5.31
N SER A 135 -8.92 -8.71 5.05
CA SER A 135 -9.54 -10.00 5.35
C SER A 135 -8.77 -11.17 4.71
N TYR A 136 -8.33 -11.02 3.46
CA TYR A 136 -7.55 -12.06 2.78
C TYR A 136 -6.17 -12.29 3.40
N LEU A 137 -5.49 -11.20 3.79
CA LEU A 137 -4.18 -11.25 4.44
C LEU A 137 -4.25 -11.81 5.86
N ASN A 138 -5.31 -11.49 6.61
CA ASN A 138 -5.50 -11.95 7.98
C ASN A 138 -5.59 -13.47 8.10
N ASP A 139 -5.80 -14.21 7.02
CA ASP A 139 -5.74 -15.68 6.99
C ASP A 139 -4.33 -16.24 6.79
N LYS A 140 -3.33 -15.40 6.47
CA LYS A 140 -1.97 -15.84 6.14
C LYS A 140 -1.07 -15.86 7.38
N PRO A 141 -0.40 -16.98 7.69
CA PRO A 141 0.53 -17.06 8.83
C PRO A 141 1.64 -16.01 8.76
N VAL A 142 2.22 -15.78 7.58
CA VAL A 142 3.27 -14.78 7.36
C VAL A 142 2.78 -13.37 7.69
N TRP A 143 1.54 -13.02 7.31
CA TRP A 143 0.97 -11.72 7.64
C TRP A 143 0.81 -11.51 9.16
N ARG A 144 0.31 -12.53 9.88
CA ARG A 144 0.19 -12.46 11.35
C ARG A 144 1.54 -12.32 12.05
N GLN A 145 2.60 -12.91 11.50
CA GLN A 145 3.97 -12.73 12.00
C GLN A 145 4.45 -11.30 11.82
N ILE A 146 4.22 -10.70 10.65
CA ILE A 146 4.50 -9.29 10.37
C ILE A 146 3.73 -8.38 11.33
N GLN A 147 2.43 -8.61 11.51
CA GLN A 147 1.60 -7.87 12.47
C GLN A 147 2.14 -7.96 13.91
N SER A 148 2.58 -9.15 14.33
CA SER A 148 3.21 -9.36 15.64
C SER A 148 4.55 -8.64 15.78
N LYS A 149 5.36 -8.59 14.71
CA LYS A 149 6.60 -7.82 14.65
C LYS A 149 6.34 -6.33 14.75
N ALA A 150 5.43 -5.78 13.94
CA ALA A 150 5.04 -4.38 13.97
C ALA A 150 4.53 -3.95 15.35
N SER A 151 3.67 -4.78 15.95
CA SER A 151 3.08 -4.53 17.28
C SER A 151 4.15 -4.42 18.37
N ARG A 152 5.22 -5.24 18.30
CA ARG A 152 6.37 -5.16 19.24
C ARG A 152 7.12 -3.83 19.13
N SER A 153 7.04 -3.17 17.98
CA SER A 153 7.61 -1.85 17.73
C SER A 153 6.60 -0.70 17.95
N GLY A 154 5.40 -0.99 18.48
CA GLY A 154 4.35 0.02 18.68
C GLY A 154 3.71 0.53 17.39
N GLN A 155 3.89 -0.20 16.29
CA GLN A 155 3.32 0.11 14.98
C GLN A 155 2.22 -0.90 14.63
N ASN A 156 1.37 -0.56 13.67
CA ASN A 156 0.33 -1.46 13.17
C ASN A 156 0.58 -1.83 11.71
N ALA A 157 0.64 -3.13 11.40
CA ALA A 157 0.71 -3.61 10.02
C ALA A 157 -0.70 -3.83 9.46
N MET A 158 -0.99 -3.13 8.37
CA MET A 158 -2.28 -3.13 7.67
C MET A 158 -2.02 -3.15 6.16
N VAL A 159 -3.05 -3.29 5.34
CA VAL A 159 -2.95 -3.16 3.87
C VAL A 159 -2.30 -1.84 3.44
N SER A 160 -2.50 -0.74 4.17
CA SER A 160 -1.80 0.52 3.87
C SER A 160 -0.29 0.47 4.11
N SER A 161 0.24 -0.56 4.78
CA SER A 161 1.68 -0.76 5.01
C SER A 161 2.48 -0.98 3.73
N PHE A 162 1.85 -1.46 2.64
CA PHE A 162 2.49 -1.52 1.31
C PHE A 162 2.74 -0.12 0.75
N CYS A 163 1.74 0.76 0.83
CA CYS A 163 1.87 2.17 0.46
C CYS A 163 2.89 2.88 1.37
N GLN A 164 2.86 2.58 2.68
CA GLN A 164 3.80 3.15 3.64
C GLN A 164 5.26 2.76 3.34
N ARG A 165 5.51 1.52 2.87
CA ARG A 165 6.83 1.11 2.36
C ARG A 165 7.28 2.04 1.23
N TYR A 166 6.43 2.25 0.23
CA TYR A 166 6.77 3.10 -0.92
C TYR A 166 7.13 4.52 -0.46
N CYS A 167 6.29 5.14 0.37
CA CYS A 167 6.52 6.49 0.90
C CYS A 167 7.84 6.58 1.66
N SER A 168 8.16 5.59 2.49
CA SER A 168 9.42 5.54 3.24
C SER A 168 10.63 5.40 2.30
N SER A 169 10.55 4.53 1.29
CA SER A 169 11.63 4.33 0.31
C SER A 169 11.86 5.58 -0.55
N ALA A 170 10.77 6.22 -1.01
CA ALA A 170 10.84 7.47 -1.76
C ALA A 170 11.51 8.58 -0.93
N HIS A 171 11.11 8.73 0.34
CA HIS A 171 11.69 9.72 1.23
C HIS A 171 13.20 9.51 1.44
N ASN A 172 13.62 8.27 1.65
CA ASN A 172 15.03 7.91 1.82
C ASN A 172 15.84 8.17 0.53
N LEU A 173 15.27 7.93 -0.64
CA LEU A 173 15.90 8.24 -1.93
C LEU A 173 16.09 9.75 -2.11
N CYS A 174 15.10 10.57 -1.73
CA CYS A 174 15.24 12.02 -1.78
C CYS A 174 16.34 12.54 -0.84
N ARG A 175 16.43 12.00 0.39
CA ARG A 175 17.49 12.40 1.35
C ARG A 175 18.89 12.04 0.87
N THR A 176 19.06 10.83 0.33
CA THR A 176 20.37 10.36 -0.17
C THR A 176 20.85 11.13 -1.39
N LYS A 177 19.93 11.49 -2.30
CA LYS A 177 20.25 12.39 -3.42
C LYS A 177 20.61 13.80 -2.95
N GLY A 178 19.83 14.38 -2.03
CA GLY A 178 20.11 15.71 -1.48
C GLY A 178 21.42 15.79 -0.70
N SER A 179 21.88 14.71 -0.05
CA SER A 179 23.19 14.68 0.60
C SER A 179 24.37 14.51 -0.36
N ALA A 180 24.16 13.94 -1.55
CA ALA A 180 25.22 13.77 -2.54
C ALA A 180 25.58 15.09 -3.26
N ASP A 181 24.65 16.04 -3.31
CA ASP A 181 24.83 17.34 -3.94
C ASP A 181 25.54 18.38 -3.01
N GLU A 182 25.73 18.07 -1.71
CA GLU A 182 26.46 18.94 -0.76
C GLU A 182 27.96 18.61 -0.62
N GLU A 183 28.45 17.54 -1.27
CA GLU A 183 29.88 17.13 -1.25
C GLU A 183 30.63 17.39 -2.57
N SER A 184 30.07 18.20 -3.49
CA SER A 184 30.73 18.60 -4.76
C SER A 184 31.28 20.02 -4.75
#